data_AF-A0A2R6A5Y6-F1
#
_entry.id   AF-A0A2R6A5Y6-F1
#
_cell.length_a   1.000
_cell.length_b   1.000
_cell.length_c   1.000
_cell.angle_alpha   90.00
_cell.angle_beta   90.00
_cell.angle_gamma   90.00
#
_symmetry.space_group_name_H-M   'P 1'
#
loop_
_entity.id
_entity.type
_entity.pdbx_description
1 polymer ?
#
loop_
_entity_poly.entity_id
_entity_poly.type
_entity_poly.pdbx_seq_one_letter_code
_entity_poly.pdbx_strand_id
1 'polypeptide(L)'
;MHRELPENQVSQVCVKLNPSGRIHVIFLVEEPESQELSSKEPKKVVGVDLGITRLATLSDGRYLENPRPLERSLERIRLLQRRLSRKKFLSNNWIKAKRRLAKQYEHVKNLRRDLFFKLGVLLAQEYDVLVLEDLNVQGLIQSG
;
A
#
# COMPACT_ATOMS: atom_id res chain seq x y z
N MET A 1 0.56 -10.24 15.79
CA MET A 1 1.60 -11.16 16.28
C MET A 1 2.79 -11.10 15.34
N HIS A 2 4.01 -11.20 15.84
CA HIS A 2 5.23 -11.30 15.03
C HIS A 2 5.54 -12.79 14.82
N ARG A 3 5.77 -13.23 13.57
CA ARG A 3 6.26 -14.58 13.26
C ARG A 3 7.77 -14.59 13.49
N GLU A 4 8.30 -15.62 14.14
CA GLU A 4 9.75 -15.79 14.27
C GLU A 4 10.41 -15.94 12.90
N LEU A 5 11.62 -15.40 12.75
CA LEU A 5 12.36 -15.45 11.50
C LEU A 5 13.05 -16.83 11.37
N PRO A 6 12.75 -17.64 10.35
CA PRO A 6 13.44 -18.91 10.14
C PRO A 6 14.82 -18.68 9.52
N GLU A 7 15.81 -18.35 10.35
CA GLU A 7 17.17 -17.96 9.93
C GLU A 7 17.82 -19.00 9.00
N ASN A 8 17.61 -20.29 9.28
CA ASN A 8 18.18 -21.41 8.51
C ASN A 8 17.59 -21.58 7.09
N GLN A 9 16.51 -20.86 6.77
CA GLN A 9 15.80 -20.93 5.48
C GLN A 9 15.95 -19.66 4.65
N VAL A 10 16.78 -18.71 5.10
CA VAL A 10 17.03 -17.47 4.36
C VAL A 10 17.93 -17.78 3.16
N SER A 11 17.38 -17.64 1.95
CA SER A 11 18.15 -17.82 0.70
C SER A 11 18.86 -16.54 0.24
N GLN A 12 18.34 -15.36 0.58
CA GLN A 12 18.94 -14.09 0.20
C GLN A 12 18.67 -12.97 1.21
N VAL A 13 19.66 -12.08 1.40
CA VAL A 13 19.49 -10.82 2.14
C VAL A 13 19.68 -9.63 1.19
N CYS A 14 18.70 -8.72 1.15
CA CYS A 14 18.75 -7.49 0.36
C CYS A 14 18.67 -6.27 1.29
N VAL A 15 19.65 -5.36 1.19
CA VAL A 15 19.64 -4.07 1.89
C VAL A 15 19.21 -2.98 0.93
N LYS A 16 18.12 -2.29 1.26
CA LYS A 16 17.55 -1.21 0.45
C LYS A 16 17.54 0.11 1.20
N LEU A 17 18.26 1.11 0.67
CA LEU A 17 18.21 2.49 1.14
C LEU A 17 17.21 3.30 0.31
N ASN A 18 16.16 3.80 0.96
CA ASN A 18 15.20 4.71 0.33
C ASN A 18 15.71 6.16 0.31
N PRO A 19 15.27 7.00 -0.64
CA PRO A 19 15.63 8.42 -0.68
C PRO A 19 15.25 9.24 0.57
N SER A 20 14.32 8.73 1.38
CA SER A 20 13.94 9.28 2.69
C SER A 20 15.04 9.13 3.75
N GLY A 21 16.01 8.25 3.51
CA GLY A 21 17.03 7.79 4.46
C GLY A 21 16.63 6.53 5.22
N ARG A 22 15.45 5.95 4.96
CA ARG A 22 15.03 4.69 5.59
C ARG A 22 15.76 3.51 4.97
N ILE A 23 16.30 2.63 5.81
CA ILE A 23 16.94 1.38 5.40
C ILE A 23 15.95 0.23 5.65
N HIS A 24 15.79 -0.65 4.67
CA HIS A 24 15.10 -1.93 4.83
C HIS A 24 16.13 -3.04 4.65
N VAL A 25 16.13 -4.00 5.57
CA VAL A 25 16.83 -5.27 5.41
C VAL A 25 15.74 -6.30 5.13
N ILE A 26 15.82 -6.94 3.96
CA ILE A 26 14.81 -7.85 3.44
C ILE A 26 15.44 -9.22 3.38
N PHE A 27 14.81 -10.18 4.06
CA PHE A 27 15.19 -11.58 4.05
C PHE A 27 14.23 -12.32 3.13
N LEU A 28 14.76 -12.93 2.08
CA LEU A 28 14.02 -13.88 1.26
C LEU A 28 14.13 -15.24 1.92
N VAL A 29 12.98 -15.84 2.22
CA VAL A 29 12.87 -17.17 2.83
C VAL A 29 12.10 -18.04 1.85
N GLU A 30 12.65 -19.22 1.56
CA GLU A 30 11.96 -20.24 0.78
C GLU A 30 11.24 -21.19 1.74
N GLU A 31 9.92 -21.13 1.76
CA GLU A 31 9.08 -22.08 2.49
C GLU A 31 8.42 -23.04 1.49
N PRO A 32 8.41 -24.36 1.76
CA PRO A 32 7.68 -25.30 0.92
C PRO A 32 6.19 -24.94 0.93
N GLU A 33 5.57 -24.98 -0.25
CA GLU A 33 4.17 -24.63 -0.42
C GLU A 33 3.30 -25.57 0.42
N SER A 34 2.73 -25.04 1.49
CA SER A 34 1.81 -25.78 2.35
C SER A 34 0.42 -25.70 1.70
N GLN A 35 0.08 -26.68 0.88
CA GLN A 35 -1.28 -26.77 0.31
C GLN A 35 -2.27 -27.25 1.37
N GLU A 36 -2.75 -26.32 2.20
CA GLU A 36 -4.01 -26.54 2.91
C GLU A 36 -5.17 -26.24 1.95
N LEU A 37 -5.43 -27.17 1.04
CA LEU A 37 -6.68 -27.16 0.27
C LEU A 37 -7.81 -27.52 1.23
N SER A 38 -8.51 -26.50 1.74
CA SER A 38 -9.78 -26.71 2.42
C SER A 38 -10.75 -27.38 1.46
N SER A 39 -11.05 -28.66 1.68
CA SER A 39 -12.00 -29.47 0.90
C SER A 39 -13.47 -29.06 1.08
N LYS A 40 -13.72 -27.89 1.68
CA LYS A 40 -15.06 -27.39 1.99
C LYS A 40 -15.53 -26.45 0.89
N GLU A 41 -16.76 -26.65 0.45
CA GLU A 41 -17.45 -25.70 -0.42
C GLU A 41 -17.43 -24.30 0.22
N PRO A 42 -17.17 -23.24 -0.57
CA PRO A 42 -17.14 -21.87 -0.07
C PRO A 42 -18.53 -21.49 0.45
N LYS A 43 -18.60 -20.96 1.68
CA LYS A 43 -19.86 -20.62 2.34
C LYS A 43 -20.19 -19.14 2.25
N LYS A 44 -19.17 -18.29 2.16
CA LYS A 44 -19.31 -16.84 2.09
C LYS A 44 -18.63 -16.28 0.84
N VAL A 45 -19.47 -15.80 -0.08
CA VAL A 45 -19.06 -15.17 -1.33
C VAL A 45 -19.52 -13.72 -1.32
N VAL A 46 -18.68 -12.79 -1.78
CA VAL A 46 -19.05 -11.38 -1.92
C VAL A 46 -18.52 -10.78 -3.21
N GLY A 47 -19.35 -9.99 -3.87
CA GLY A 47 -18.94 -9.10 -4.96
C GLY A 47 -18.38 -7.81 -4.39
N VAL A 48 -17.27 -7.34 -4.94
CA VAL A 48 -16.56 -6.13 -4.51
C VAL A 48 -16.47 -5.16 -5.69
N ASP A 49 -17.22 -4.06 -5.59
CA ASP A 49 -17.14 -2.91 -6.48
C ASP A 49 -16.17 -1.87 -5.89
N LEU A 50 -15.18 -1.42 -6.65
CA LEU A 50 -14.19 -0.44 -6.19
C LEU A 50 -14.47 0.94 -6.78
N GLY A 51 -14.50 1.96 -5.92
CA GLY A 51 -14.84 3.32 -6.31
C GLY A 51 -13.85 4.39 -5.89
N ILE A 52 -14.07 5.62 -6.39
CA ILE A 52 -13.32 6.81 -5.97
C ILE A 52 -13.99 7.48 -4.76
N THR A 53 -15.33 7.55 -4.76
CA THR A 53 -16.11 8.16 -3.69
C THR A 53 -16.11 7.31 -2.42
N ARG A 54 -16.38 6.02 -2.58
CA ARG A 54 -16.26 4.96 -1.56
C ARG A 54 -15.14 4.04 -2.02
N LEU A 55 -14.31 3.55 -1.10
CA LEU A 55 -13.18 2.70 -1.44
C LEU A 55 -13.66 1.37 -2.03
N ALA A 56 -14.68 0.78 -1.41
CA ALA A 56 -15.33 -0.42 -1.90
C ALA A 56 -16.80 -0.46 -1.50
N THR A 57 -17.64 -1.04 -2.33
CA THR A 57 -19.03 -1.41 -2.04
C THR A 57 -19.14 -2.92 -2.18
N LEU A 58 -19.72 -3.57 -1.16
CA LEU A 58 -19.86 -5.01 -1.10
C LEU A 58 -21.28 -5.41 -1.46
N SER A 59 -21.45 -6.55 -2.13
CA SER A 59 -22.77 -7.06 -2.54
C SER A 59 -23.69 -7.43 -1.37
N ASP A 60 -23.16 -7.51 -0.14
CA ASP A 60 -23.93 -7.69 1.09
C ASP A 60 -24.45 -6.37 1.70
N GLY A 61 -24.27 -5.25 1.00
CA GLY A 61 -24.75 -3.93 1.38
C GLY A 61 -23.77 -3.12 2.23
N ARG A 62 -22.62 -3.70 2.63
CA ARG A 62 -21.57 -2.95 3.34
C ARG A 62 -20.77 -2.09 2.38
N TYR A 63 -20.16 -1.04 2.91
CA TYR A 63 -19.24 -0.21 2.16
C TYR A 63 -18.06 0.22 3.01
N LEU A 64 -16.92 0.39 2.35
CA LEU A 64 -15.68 0.87 2.93
C LEU A 64 -15.47 2.31 2.49
N GLU A 65 -15.32 3.21 3.45
CA GLU A 65 -15.05 4.62 3.15
C GLU A 65 -13.66 4.79 2.53
N ASN A 66 -13.54 5.75 1.61
CA ASN A 66 -12.23 6.19 1.15
C ASN A 66 -11.73 7.25 2.13
N PRO A 67 -10.65 7.01 2.90
CA PRO A 67 -10.19 7.95 3.94
C PRO A 67 -9.70 9.30 3.40
N ARG A 68 -9.65 9.51 2.06
CA ARG A 68 -9.20 10.73 1.35
C ARG A 68 -8.03 11.48 1.99
N PRO A 69 -6.98 10.82 2.55
CA PRO A 69 -5.90 11.53 3.23
C PRO A 69 -4.92 12.19 2.24
N LEU A 70 -5.16 11.98 0.94
CA LEU A 70 -4.29 12.35 -0.15
C LEU A 70 -4.24 13.87 -0.36
N GLU A 71 -5.35 14.59 -0.15
CA GLU A 71 -5.41 16.04 -0.39
C GLU A 71 -4.41 16.82 0.45
N ARG A 72 -4.43 16.63 1.78
CA ARG A 72 -3.48 17.25 2.72
C ARG A 72 -2.04 16.88 2.37
N SER A 73 -1.83 15.61 1.98
CA SER A 73 -0.52 15.13 1.58
C SER A 73 -0.03 15.76 0.28
N LEU A 74 -0.91 15.96 -0.70
CA LEU A 74 -0.62 16.60 -1.98
C LEU A 74 -0.26 18.07 -1.80
N GLU A 75 -1.00 18.80 -0.97
CA GLU A 75 -0.67 20.18 -0.63
C GLU A 75 0.73 20.28 -0.01
N ARG A 76 1.02 19.39 0.95
CA ARG A 76 2.34 19.31 1.57
C ARG A 76 3.44 18.99 0.56
N ILE A 77 3.21 18.06 -0.36
CA ILE A 77 4.14 17.70 -1.44
C ILE A 77 4.38 18.92 -2.34
N ARG A 78 3.34 19.64 -2.77
CA ARG A 78 3.46 20.86 -3.59
C ARG A 78 4.32 21.92 -2.91
N LEU A 79 4.11 22.15 -1.60
CA LEU A 79 4.93 23.09 -0.83
C LEU A 79 6.40 22.66 -0.74
N LEU A 80 6.66 21.37 -0.53
CA LEU A 80 8.02 20.83 -0.45
C LEU A 80 8.74 20.86 -1.81
N GLN A 81 8.03 20.57 -2.91
CA GLN A 81 8.50 20.72 -4.29
C GLN A 81 8.92 22.17 -4.57
N ARG A 82 8.05 23.16 -4.29
CA ARG A 82 8.36 24.59 -4.43
C ARG A 82 9.56 25.03 -3.59
N ARG A 83 9.68 24.51 -2.37
CA ARG A 83 10.83 24.81 -1.50
C ARG A 83 12.12 24.21 -2.05
N LEU A 84 12.07 23.02 -2.63
CA LEU A 84 13.21 22.33 -3.22
C LEU A 84 13.70 23.03 -4.48
N SER A 85 12.79 23.44 -5.38
CA SER A 85 13.14 24.10 -6.65
C SER A 85 13.87 25.43 -6.45
N ARG A 86 13.60 26.13 -5.35
CA ARG A 86 14.27 27.38 -4.98
C ARG A 86 15.67 27.19 -4.36
N LYS A 87 16.14 25.96 -4.14
CA LYS A 87 17.48 25.69 -3.56
C LYS A 87 18.50 25.47 -4.66
N LYS A 88 19.71 26.01 -4.46
CA LYS A 88 20.88 25.73 -5.31
C LYS A 88 21.11 24.21 -5.35
N PHE A 89 21.07 23.63 -6.56
CA PHE A 89 21.28 22.22 -6.79
C PHE A 89 22.55 21.71 -6.09
N LEU A 90 22.49 20.51 -5.51
CA LEU A 90 23.55 19.87 -4.72
C LEU A 90 24.06 20.61 -3.47
N SER A 91 23.53 21.79 -3.13
CA SER A 91 23.85 22.41 -1.84
C SER A 91 23.36 21.54 -0.67
N ASN A 92 23.99 21.68 0.50
CA ASN A 92 23.55 20.99 1.73
C ASN A 92 22.06 21.23 2.05
N ASN A 93 21.57 22.44 1.76
CA ASN A 93 20.16 22.80 1.93
C ASN A 93 19.25 22.12 0.92
N TRP A 94 19.71 21.93 -0.33
CA TRP A 94 18.99 21.18 -1.35
C TRP A 94 18.88 19.70 -0.99
N ILE A 95 19.96 19.07 -0.53
CA ILE A 95 19.95 17.66 -0.09
C ILE A 95 18.97 17.46 1.09
N LYS A 96 19.01 18.35 2.09
CA LYS A 96 18.06 18.35 3.22
C LYS A 96 16.61 18.50 2.75
N ALA A 97 16.35 19.41 1.81
CA ALA A 97 15.02 19.61 1.24
C ALA A 97 14.53 18.39 0.43
N LYS A 98 15.41 17.79 -0.39
CA LYS A 98 15.12 16.57 -1.16
C LYS A 98 14.75 15.41 -0.26
N ARG A 99 15.49 15.20 0.85
CA ARG A 99 15.18 14.15 1.82
C ARG A 99 13.83 14.38 2.51
N ARG A 100 13.48 15.63 2.85
CA ARG A 100 12.15 15.98 3.40
C ARG A 100 11.02 15.66 2.42
N LEU A 101 11.20 16.00 1.14
CA LEU A 101 10.26 15.66 0.08
C LEU A 101 10.10 14.13 -0.06
N ALA A 102 11.20 13.39 -0.07
CA ALA A 102 11.19 11.93 -0.13
C ALA A 102 10.45 11.28 1.04
N LYS A 103 10.63 11.80 2.27
CA LYS A 103 9.88 11.34 3.46
C LYS A 103 8.37 11.53 3.29
N GLN A 104 7.93 12.65 2.70
CA GLN A 104 6.51 12.89 2.46
C GLN A 104 5.93 11.92 1.42
N TYR A 105 6.64 11.65 0.33
CA TYR A 105 6.22 10.64 -0.65
C TYR A 105 6.17 9.24 -0.02
N GLU A 106 7.15 8.89 0.80
CA GLU A 106 7.18 7.62 1.53
C GLU A 106 5.98 7.49 2.50
N HIS A 107 5.61 8.57 3.19
CA HIS A 107 4.42 8.60 4.03
C HIS A 107 3.14 8.27 3.24
N VAL A 108 2.91 8.92 2.10
CA VAL A 108 1.74 8.64 1.24
C VAL A 108 1.75 7.22 0.70
N LYS A 109 2.93 6.70 0.34
CA LYS A 109 3.08 5.31 -0.10
C LYS A 109 2.72 4.33 1.03
N ASN A 110 3.22 4.56 2.23
CA ASN A 110 2.96 3.70 3.38
C ASN A 110 1.50 3.74 3.79
N LEU A 111 0.85 4.91 3.74
CA LEU A 111 -0.57 5.04 4.05
C LEU A 111 -1.46 4.25 3.07
N ARG A 112 -1.18 4.34 1.76
CA ARG A 112 -1.86 3.53 0.75
C ARG A 112 -1.63 2.04 0.96
N ARG A 113 -0.40 1.65 1.29
CA ARG A 113 -0.02 0.26 1.58
C ARG A 113 -0.77 -0.27 2.81
N ASP A 114 -0.79 0.51 3.89
CA ASP A 114 -1.48 0.15 5.14
C ASP A 114 -2.98 -0.04 4.92
N LEU A 115 -3.62 0.87 4.18
CA LEU A 115 -5.03 0.75 3.81
C LEU A 115 -5.30 -0.55 3.02
N PHE A 116 -4.46 -0.83 2.02
CA PHE A 116 -4.57 -2.04 1.20
C PHE A 116 -4.45 -3.32 2.03
N PHE A 117 -3.45 -3.42 2.91
CA PHE A 117 -3.27 -4.61 3.74
C PHE A 117 -4.39 -4.79 4.77
N LYS A 118 -4.86 -3.71 5.39
CA LYS A 118 -5.98 -3.79 6.34
C LYS A 118 -7.26 -4.25 5.65
N LEU A 119 -7.54 -3.75 4.45
CA LEU A 119 -8.68 -4.17 3.65
C LEU A 119 -8.55 -5.64 3.23
N GLY A 120 -7.36 -6.05 2.77
CA GLY A 120 -7.09 -7.44 2.41
C GLY A 120 -7.28 -8.40 3.59
N VAL A 121 -6.78 -8.04 4.78
CA VAL A 121 -6.97 -8.85 6.00
C VAL A 121 -8.44 -8.93 6.38
N LEU A 122 -9.16 -7.80 6.37
CA LEU A 122 -10.59 -7.76 6.70
C LEU A 122 -11.39 -8.67 5.75
N LEU A 123 -11.18 -8.54 4.44
CA LEU A 123 -11.91 -9.35 3.46
C LEU A 123 -11.53 -10.83 3.52
N ALA A 124 -10.25 -11.15 3.65
CA ALA A 124 -9.77 -12.54 3.71
C ALA A 124 -10.18 -13.28 4.99
N GLN A 125 -10.42 -12.56 6.08
CA GLN A 125 -10.94 -13.15 7.33
C GLN A 125 -12.44 -13.41 7.29
N GLU A 126 -13.19 -12.67 6.46
CA GLU A 126 -14.65 -12.69 6.48
C GLU A 126 -15.28 -13.50 5.36
N TYR A 127 -14.60 -13.63 4.22
CA TYR A 127 -15.14 -14.26 3.02
C TYR A 127 -14.20 -15.33 2.48
N ASP A 128 -14.81 -16.41 1.98
CA ASP A 128 -14.09 -17.52 1.36
C ASP A 128 -13.76 -17.19 -0.12
N VAL A 129 -14.64 -16.42 -0.77
CA VAL A 129 -14.49 -16.02 -2.18
C VAL A 129 -14.82 -14.53 -2.35
N LEU A 130 -13.90 -13.83 -3.01
CA LEU A 130 -14.06 -12.44 -3.44
C LEU A 130 -14.25 -12.41 -4.95
N VAL A 131 -15.33 -11.83 -5.43
CA VAL A 131 -15.59 -11.58 -6.85
C VAL A 131 -15.31 -10.11 -7.12
N LEU A 132 -14.34 -9.84 -7.98
CA LEU A 132 -13.92 -8.48 -8.34
C LEU A 132 -14.29 -8.21 -9.80
N GLU A 133 -14.69 -6.97 -10.07
CA GLU A 133 -14.90 -6.49 -11.43
C GLU A 133 -13.56 -6.23 -12.12
N ASP A 134 -13.52 -6.39 -13.45
CA ASP A 134 -12.38 -5.90 -14.24
C ASP A 134 -12.45 -4.37 -14.33
N LEU A 135 -11.73 -3.71 -13.44
CA LEU A 135 -11.85 -2.27 -13.23
C LEU A 135 -11.10 -1.49 -14.32
N ASN A 136 -11.80 -0.70 -15.13
CA ASN A 136 -11.17 0.30 -15.99
C ASN A 136 -10.74 1.53 -15.16
N VAL A 137 -9.56 1.42 -14.55
CA VAL A 137 -8.98 2.47 -13.68
C VAL A 137 -8.80 3.80 -14.42
N GLN A 138 -8.48 3.78 -15.72
CA GLN A 138 -8.32 5.01 -16.50
C GLN A 138 -9.67 5.73 -16.68
N GLY A 139 -10.74 4.98 -16.96
CA GLY A 139 -12.09 5.53 -17.10
C GLY A 139 -12.59 6.17 -15.81
N LEU A 140 -12.29 5.57 -14.66
CA LEU A 140 -12.66 6.13 -13.35
C LEU A 140 -11.97 7.48 -13.08
N ILE A 141 -10.68 7.62 -13.40
CA ILE A 141 -9.92 8.86 -13.17
C ILE A 141 -10.38 10.01 -14.08
N GLN A 142 -10.90 9.71 -15.27
CA GLN A 142 -11.40 10.74 -16.20
C GLN A 142 -12.81 11.24 -15.84
N SER A 143 -13.59 10.41 -15.13
CA SER A 143 -15.02 10.65 -14.86
C SER A 143 -15.30 11.18 -13.45
N GLY A 144 -14.31 11.15 -12.55
CA GLY A 144 -14.40 11.62 -11.16
C GLY A 144 -13.59 12.88 -10.91
#